data_AF-A0AA88KMR8-F1
#
_entry.id   AF-A0AA88KMR8-F1
#
_cell.length_a   1.000
_cell.length_b   1.000
_cell.length_c   1.000
_cell.angle_alpha   90.00
_cell.angle_beta   90.00
_cell.angle_gamma   90.00
#
_symmetry.space_group_name_H-M   'P 1'
#
loop_
_entity.id
_entity.type
_entity.pdbx_description
1 polymer ?
#
loop_
_entity_poly.entity_id
_entity_poly.type
_entity_poly.pdbx_seq_one_letter_code
_entity_poly.pdbx_strand_id
1 'polypeptide(L)'
;MLNLKGWGVPLLLGSSIFALYSMDCYYIHQKFMVRNFNEDTKEVNEKESSEKISVHPFVLPNKQSSQRGMNVQFDHYYSQLEHSQVTSTHPNIEEYARAFFTSTAFTPERYLLKLATSFSSENNQQNLNIEEINRLKFQIGDRVGVFRVVDRTEHEILLETDMKTLTWLGLSSHKPNVKTLHFGSAVLEQGLIVSALMPFHHMYSRYLLGFAKQNLLDSFKSSHNEH
;
A
#
# COMPACT_ATOMS: atom_id res chain seq x y z
N MET A 1 1.57 48.39 2.11
CA MET A 1 2.34 47.46 1.24
C MET A 1 2.44 46.13 1.97
N LEU A 2 1.67 45.12 1.52
CA LEU A 2 1.67 43.77 2.08
C LEU A 2 2.63 42.90 1.25
N ASN A 3 3.58 42.26 1.92
CA ASN A 3 4.66 41.48 1.32
C ASN A 3 4.18 40.05 1.06
N LEU A 4 3.75 39.77 -0.17
CA LEU A 4 3.40 38.44 -0.67
C LEU A 4 4.65 37.75 -1.23
N LYS A 5 5.51 37.22 -0.35
CA LYS A 5 6.59 36.29 -0.71
C LYS A 5 6.31 34.96 -0.02
N GLY A 6 5.95 33.92 -0.78
CA GLY A 6 6.11 32.53 -0.32
C GLY A 6 5.06 31.49 -0.76
N TRP A 7 3.93 31.86 -1.37
CA TRP A 7 2.80 30.92 -1.55
C TRP A 7 2.41 30.65 -3.01
N GLY A 8 3.28 30.93 -3.99
CA GLY A 8 2.88 30.97 -5.40
C GLY A 8 3.16 29.74 -6.27
N VAL A 9 3.98 28.77 -5.83
CA VAL A 9 4.52 27.73 -6.73
C VAL A 9 4.04 26.29 -6.45
N PRO A 10 3.65 25.85 -5.23
CA PRO A 10 3.25 24.46 -5.03
C PRO A 10 1.92 24.09 -5.70
N LEU A 11 1.05 25.08 -6.00
CA LEU A 11 -0.31 24.84 -6.47
C LEU A 11 -0.45 24.59 -7.98
N LEU A 12 0.54 24.98 -8.79
CA LEU A 12 0.50 24.83 -10.25
C LEU A 12 1.12 23.52 -10.77
N LEU A 13 1.96 22.86 -9.95
CA LEU A 13 2.48 21.52 -10.26
C LEU A 13 1.48 20.41 -9.90
N GLY A 14 0.54 20.67 -9.00
CA GLY A 14 -0.54 19.73 -8.70
C GLY A 14 -1.40 19.45 -9.92
N SER A 15 -1.92 20.48 -10.60
CA SER A 15 -2.91 20.31 -11.68
C SER A 15 -2.35 19.74 -12.99
N SER A 16 -1.07 19.98 -13.30
CA SER A 16 -0.43 19.54 -14.55
C SER A 16 0.01 18.07 -14.52
N ILE A 17 0.33 17.55 -13.33
CA ILE A 17 0.69 16.13 -13.14
C ILE A 17 -0.58 15.25 -13.24
N PHE A 18 -1.74 15.72 -12.81
CA PHE A 18 -3.02 14.98 -12.96
C PHE A 18 -3.47 14.81 -14.42
N ALA A 19 -3.13 15.74 -15.32
CA ALA A 19 -3.53 15.65 -16.73
C ALA A 19 -2.74 14.57 -17.50
N LEU A 20 -1.44 14.45 -17.23
CA LEU A 20 -0.57 13.45 -17.87
C LEU A 20 -0.84 12.01 -17.37
N TYR A 21 -1.48 11.87 -16.20
CA TYR A 21 -1.90 10.58 -15.65
C TYR A 21 -3.09 9.92 -16.38
N SER A 22 -3.87 10.68 -17.16
CA SER A 22 -5.20 10.22 -17.58
C SER A 22 -5.23 9.29 -18.79
N MET A 23 -4.21 9.29 -19.66
CA MET A 23 -4.28 8.56 -20.94
C MET A 23 -3.55 7.21 -20.93
N ASP A 24 -2.27 7.16 -20.53
CA ASP A 24 -1.50 5.91 -20.57
C ASP A 24 -1.84 4.95 -19.42
N CYS A 25 -2.18 5.50 -18.24
CA CYS A 25 -2.67 4.66 -17.15
C CYS A 25 -4.03 4.05 -17.49
N TYR A 26 -4.91 4.75 -18.22
CA TYR A 26 -6.26 4.28 -18.58
C TYR A 26 -6.26 3.02 -19.47
N TYR A 27 -5.28 2.87 -20.37
CA TYR A 27 -5.19 1.69 -21.23
C TYR A 27 -4.62 0.47 -20.50
N ILE A 28 -3.60 0.65 -19.64
CA ILE A 28 -3.07 -0.40 -18.76
C ILE A 28 -4.14 -0.82 -17.72
N HIS A 29 -4.92 0.16 -17.25
CA HIS A 29 -6.04 0.06 -16.30
C HIS A 29 -7.17 -0.89 -16.75
N GLN A 30 -7.62 -0.81 -18.01
CA GLN A 30 -8.70 -1.67 -18.53
C GLN A 30 -8.30 -3.16 -18.55
N LYS A 31 -7.08 -3.48 -18.99
CA LYS A 31 -6.62 -4.87 -19.11
C LYS A 31 -6.32 -5.52 -17.75
N PHE A 32 -5.82 -4.77 -16.78
CA PHE A 32 -5.46 -5.29 -15.46
C PHE A 32 -6.69 -5.52 -14.55
N MET A 33 -7.65 -4.58 -14.57
CA MET A 33 -8.86 -4.67 -13.73
C MET A 33 -9.77 -5.83 -14.09
N VAL A 34 -9.93 -6.11 -15.39
CA VAL A 34 -10.79 -7.19 -15.87
C VAL A 34 -10.29 -8.57 -15.46
N ARG A 35 -8.97 -8.75 -15.28
CA ARG A 35 -8.37 -10.03 -14.86
C ARG A 35 -8.40 -10.22 -13.35
N ASN A 36 -7.93 -9.25 -12.57
CA ASN A 36 -7.66 -9.48 -11.14
C ASN A 36 -8.89 -9.35 -10.23
N PHE A 37 -9.93 -8.62 -10.63
CA PHE A 37 -11.10 -8.38 -9.75
C PHE A 37 -12.33 -9.22 -10.10
N ASN A 38 -12.45 -9.73 -11.34
CA ASN A 38 -13.58 -10.59 -11.72
C ASN A 38 -13.46 -12.03 -11.20
N GLU A 39 -12.24 -12.48 -10.89
CA GLU A 39 -11.98 -13.80 -10.31
C GLU A 39 -12.32 -13.79 -8.80
N ASP A 40 -11.87 -12.76 -8.06
CA ASP A 40 -12.10 -12.64 -6.61
C ASP A 40 -13.60 -12.53 -6.21
N THR A 41 -14.49 -11.98 -7.06
CA THR A 41 -15.94 -11.87 -6.75
C THR A 41 -16.75 -13.13 -7.05
N LYS A 42 -16.27 -14.03 -7.93
CA LYS A 42 -17.05 -15.22 -8.33
C LYS A 42 -16.93 -16.38 -7.33
N GLU A 43 -15.83 -16.48 -6.60
CA GLU A 43 -15.55 -17.67 -5.78
C GLU A 43 -16.02 -17.60 -4.33
N VAL A 44 -16.44 -16.43 -3.84
CA VAL A 44 -16.90 -16.27 -2.44
C VAL A 44 -18.25 -16.97 -2.18
N ASN A 45 -18.99 -17.37 -3.21
CA ASN A 45 -20.34 -17.95 -3.06
C ASN A 45 -20.40 -19.49 -3.04
N GLU A 46 -19.31 -20.22 -3.22
CA GLU A 46 -19.35 -21.68 -3.21
C GLU A 46 -18.27 -22.27 -2.29
N LYS A 47 -18.71 -23.09 -1.33
CA LYS A 47 -17.93 -23.97 -0.43
C LYS A 47 -17.59 -23.38 0.93
N GLU A 48 -18.59 -23.41 1.80
CA GLU A 48 -18.42 -23.49 3.25
C GLU A 48 -18.58 -24.98 3.66
N SER A 49 -17.47 -25.69 3.84
CA SER A 49 -17.44 -27.06 4.37
C SER A 49 -16.41 -27.10 5.50
N SER A 50 -16.91 -27.45 6.69
CA SER A 50 -16.23 -27.39 7.98
C SER A 50 -14.91 -28.14 8.05
N GLU A 51 -13.82 -27.39 8.18
CA GLU A 51 -12.61 -27.85 8.85
C GLU A 51 -12.20 -26.77 9.85
N LYS A 52 -11.94 -27.17 11.11
CA LYS A 52 -11.70 -26.26 12.24
C LYS A 52 -10.28 -25.71 12.18
N ILE A 53 -10.03 -24.85 11.21
CA ILE A 53 -8.77 -24.11 11.07
C ILE A 53 -8.73 -23.05 12.18
N SER A 54 -7.60 -22.94 12.88
CA SER A 54 -7.33 -21.82 13.78
C SER A 54 -7.22 -20.54 12.94
N VAL A 55 -8.36 -19.90 12.70
CA VAL A 55 -8.41 -18.61 12.02
C VAL A 55 -7.96 -17.57 13.03
N HIS A 56 -6.80 -16.97 12.84
CA HIS A 56 -6.45 -15.76 13.58
C HIS A 56 -7.42 -14.66 13.12
N PRO A 57 -8.28 -14.14 14.03
CA PRO A 57 -9.22 -13.10 13.66
C PRO A 57 -8.42 -11.86 13.26
N PHE A 58 -8.67 -11.41 12.03
CA PHE A 58 -8.11 -10.17 11.52
C PHE A 58 -8.59 -8.98 12.37
N VAL A 59 -7.67 -8.26 13.01
CA VAL A 59 -8.01 -7.11 13.87
C VAL A 59 -7.75 -5.84 13.10
N LEU A 60 -8.83 -5.20 12.64
CA LEU A 60 -8.72 -3.90 11.97
C LEU A 60 -7.91 -2.91 12.84
N PRO A 61 -7.04 -2.08 12.21
CA PRO A 61 -6.30 -1.01 12.89
C PRO A 61 -7.21 -0.07 13.69
N ASN A 62 -8.50 -0.04 13.35
CA ASN A 62 -9.49 0.78 14.02
C ASN A 62 -9.61 0.49 15.53
N LYS A 63 -9.27 -0.72 15.98
CA LYS A 63 -9.16 -1.02 17.42
C LYS A 63 -7.89 -0.44 18.05
N GLN A 64 -6.77 -0.44 17.34
CA GLN A 64 -5.50 0.16 17.80
C GLN A 64 -5.53 1.69 17.74
N SER A 65 -6.18 2.30 16.75
CA SER A 65 -6.36 3.77 16.66
C SER A 65 -7.29 4.28 17.76
N SER A 66 -8.38 3.55 18.05
CA SER A 66 -9.28 3.84 19.17
C SER A 66 -8.55 3.78 20.52
N GLN A 67 -7.64 2.83 20.71
CA GLN A 67 -6.76 2.76 21.90
C GLN A 67 -5.82 3.97 22.01
N ARG A 68 -5.46 4.62 20.89
CA ARG A 68 -4.70 5.88 20.86
C ARG A 68 -5.59 7.13 20.95
N GLY A 69 -6.90 6.97 21.19
CA GLY A 69 -7.86 8.08 21.26
C GLY A 69 -8.15 8.74 19.92
N MET A 70 -7.76 8.12 18.80
CA MET A 70 -7.96 8.67 17.46
C MET A 70 -9.21 8.03 16.83
N ASN A 71 -10.26 8.83 16.61
CA ASN A 71 -11.44 8.40 15.86
C ASN A 71 -11.13 8.51 14.37
N VAL A 72 -10.53 7.47 13.81
CA VAL A 72 -9.96 7.48 12.46
C VAL A 72 -10.63 6.43 11.62
N GLN A 73 -11.40 6.86 10.62
CA GLN A 73 -11.94 5.94 9.62
C GLN A 73 -10.84 5.55 8.66
N PHE A 74 -10.46 4.27 8.67
CA PHE A 74 -9.58 3.69 7.66
C PHE A 74 -10.39 3.30 6.44
N ASP A 75 -9.93 3.72 5.27
CA ASP A 75 -10.25 3.03 4.04
C ASP A 75 -9.54 1.69 4.07
N HIS A 76 -10.27 0.62 3.75
CA HIS A 76 -9.75 -0.74 3.81
C HIS A 76 -10.06 -1.50 2.52
N TYR A 77 -9.01 -2.11 1.98
CA TYR A 77 -9.04 -2.92 0.77
C TYR A 77 -8.37 -4.25 1.05
N TYR A 78 -8.80 -5.27 0.31
CA TYR A 78 -8.22 -6.60 0.38
C TYR A 78 -8.19 -7.25 -1.00
N SER A 79 -7.27 -8.20 -1.18
CA SER A 79 -7.23 -9.09 -2.33
C SER A 79 -6.71 -10.45 -1.88
N GLN A 80 -7.24 -11.51 -2.48
CA GLN A 80 -6.81 -12.87 -2.15
C GLN A 80 -5.59 -13.24 -2.99
N LEU A 81 -4.63 -13.88 -2.35
CA LEU A 81 -3.46 -14.48 -2.95
C LEU A 81 -3.60 -15.99 -2.76
N GLU A 82 -4.03 -16.66 -3.82
CA GLU A 82 -4.05 -18.11 -3.86
C GLU A 82 -2.65 -18.63 -4.11
N HIS A 83 -2.21 -19.50 -3.20
CA HIS A 83 -0.95 -20.19 -3.33
C HIS A 83 -1.20 -21.49 -4.11
N SER A 84 -0.72 -21.55 -5.36
CA SER A 84 -0.60 -22.83 -6.06
C SER A 84 0.40 -23.70 -5.28
N GLN A 85 0.25 -25.03 -5.30
CA GLN A 85 1.13 -25.98 -4.58
C GLN A 85 2.63 -25.94 -4.96
N VAL A 86 3.06 -24.98 -5.79
CA VAL A 86 4.39 -24.87 -6.39
C VAL A 86 5.40 -24.19 -5.46
N THR A 87 4.96 -23.42 -4.47
CA THR A 87 5.84 -22.81 -3.47
C THR A 87 5.44 -23.25 -2.05
N SER A 88 6.39 -23.74 -1.27
CA SER A 88 6.16 -24.24 0.10
C SER A 88 6.15 -23.11 1.14
N THR A 89 6.50 -21.89 0.74
CA THR A 89 6.68 -20.73 1.61
C THR A 89 5.60 -19.68 1.33
N HIS A 90 4.74 -19.44 2.33
CA HIS A 90 3.80 -18.32 2.28
C HIS A 90 4.53 -16.98 2.45
N PRO A 91 4.03 -15.89 1.83
CA PRO A 91 4.61 -14.56 2.06
C PRO A 91 4.52 -14.17 3.52
N ASN A 92 5.61 -13.58 4.03
CA ASN A 92 5.61 -12.84 5.29
C ASN A 92 5.28 -11.35 5.06
N ILE A 93 5.08 -10.62 6.15
CA ILE A 93 4.65 -9.21 6.09
C ILE A 93 5.74 -8.31 5.49
N GLU A 94 7.02 -8.64 5.65
CA GLU A 94 8.14 -7.90 5.08
C GLU A 94 8.21 -8.04 3.56
N GLU A 95 8.01 -9.26 3.05
CA GLU A 95 7.91 -9.54 1.62
C GLU A 95 6.73 -8.80 1.01
N TYR A 96 5.58 -8.79 1.69
CA TYR A 96 4.42 -8.03 1.24
C TYR A 96 4.70 -6.52 1.22
N ALA A 97 5.26 -5.95 2.29
CA ALA A 97 5.61 -4.53 2.35
C ALA A 97 6.63 -4.16 1.27
N ARG A 98 7.62 -5.01 1.05
CA ARG A 98 8.61 -4.83 -0.02
C ARG A 98 7.96 -4.84 -1.39
N ALA A 99 7.15 -5.85 -1.70
CA ALA A 99 6.43 -5.94 -2.97
C ALA A 99 5.53 -4.72 -3.21
N PHE A 100 4.91 -4.19 -2.16
CA PHE A 100 4.13 -2.95 -2.20
C PHE A 100 5.00 -1.74 -2.57
N PHE A 101 6.07 -1.48 -1.81
CA PHE A 101 6.93 -0.30 -1.99
C PHE A 101 7.84 -0.37 -3.22
N THR A 102 8.12 -1.56 -3.76
CA THR A 102 8.86 -1.74 -5.02
C THR A 102 7.95 -1.89 -6.24
N SER A 103 6.62 -1.88 -6.06
CA SER A 103 5.67 -1.96 -7.17
C SER A 103 5.87 -0.85 -8.20
N THR A 104 5.61 -1.19 -9.47
CA THR A 104 5.65 -0.21 -10.56
C THR A 104 4.58 0.85 -10.40
N ALA A 105 3.41 0.49 -9.84
CA ALA A 105 2.35 1.43 -9.48
C ALA A 105 2.78 2.47 -8.44
N PHE A 106 3.74 2.13 -7.56
CA PHE A 106 4.29 3.07 -6.57
C PHE A 106 5.45 3.93 -7.11
N THR A 107 5.91 3.70 -8.36
CA THR A 107 6.99 4.50 -8.98
C THR A 107 6.70 6.00 -9.02
N PRO A 108 5.50 6.44 -9.40
CA PRO A 108 5.20 7.85 -9.45
C PRO A 108 5.26 8.50 -8.06
N GLU A 109 4.71 7.85 -7.04
CA GLU A 109 4.87 8.26 -5.64
C GLU A 109 6.34 8.35 -5.28
N ARG A 110 7.17 7.36 -5.61
CA ARG A 110 8.61 7.45 -5.34
C ARG A 110 9.26 8.68 -5.99
N TYR A 111 8.85 9.04 -7.21
CA TYR A 111 9.36 10.21 -7.91
C TYR A 111 8.89 11.52 -7.27
N LEU A 112 7.59 11.63 -6.95
CA LEU A 112 7.01 12.78 -6.27
C LEU A 112 7.62 12.99 -4.89
N LEU A 113 7.80 11.91 -4.12
CA LEU A 113 8.44 11.93 -2.82
C LEU A 113 9.90 12.38 -2.96
N LYS A 114 10.66 11.84 -3.92
CA LYS A 114 12.04 12.27 -4.18
C LYS A 114 12.15 13.76 -4.51
N LEU A 115 11.19 14.31 -5.27
CA LEU A 115 11.14 15.74 -5.55
C LEU A 115 10.81 16.54 -4.29
N ALA A 116 9.78 16.16 -3.54
CA ALA A 116 9.38 16.84 -2.32
C ALA A 116 10.51 16.87 -1.27
N THR A 117 11.27 15.78 -1.13
CA THR A 117 12.40 15.71 -0.19
C THR A 117 13.63 16.48 -0.68
N SER A 118 13.86 16.57 -2.00
CA SER A 118 15.00 17.32 -2.57
C SER A 118 14.93 18.83 -2.31
N PHE A 119 13.73 19.38 -2.08
CA PHE A 119 13.55 20.79 -1.73
C PHE A 119 13.59 21.06 -0.21
N SER A 120 13.62 20.01 0.62
CA SER A 120 13.69 20.13 2.07
C SER A 120 15.15 20.06 2.51
N SER A 121 15.75 21.24 2.71
CA SER A 121 17.17 21.40 3.04
C SER A 121 17.60 20.82 4.39
N GLU A 122 16.68 20.24 5.19
CA GLU A 122 16.92 19.85 6.57
C GLU A 122 16.88 18.34 6.86
N ASN A 123 16.51 17.47 5.91
CA ASN A 123 16.34 16.05 6.25
C ASN A 123 17.12 15.09 5.34
N ASN A 124 18.02 14.34 5.97
CA ASN A 124 18.59 13.07 5.51
C ASN A 124 17.47 12.01 5.34
N GLN A 125 16.46 12.28 4.51
CA GLN A 125 15.44 11.30 4.16
C GLN A 125 16.06 10.32 3.17
N GLN A 126 16.09 9.04 3.55
CA GLN A 126 16.64 7.94 2.76
C GLN A 126 16.06 7.97 1.35
N ASN A 127 16.94 7.79 0.36
CA ASN A 127 16.52 7.63 -1.02
C ASN A 127 15.53 6.45 -1.10
N LEU A 128 14.51 6.60 -1.94
CA LEU A 128 13.55 5.53 -2.23
C LEU A 128 14.12 4.58 -3.27
N ASN A 129 15.39 4.16 -3.12
CA ASN A 129 15.97 3.25 -4.09
C ASN A 129 15.49 1.81 -3.83
N ILE A 130 15.25 1.07 -4.91
CA ILE A 130 14.71 -0.30 -4.84
C ILE A 130 15.65 -1.21 -4.05
N GLU A 131 16.97 -1.05 -4.20
CA GLU A 131 17.94 -1.84 -3.45
C GLU A 131 17.91 -1.55 -1.94
N GLU A 132 17.60 -0.31 -1.54
CA GLU A 132 17.47 0.06 -0.13
C GLU A 132 16.18 -0.51 0.46
N ILE A 133 15.06 -0.41 -0.26
CA ILE A 133 13.79 -1.04 0.13
C ILE A 133 13.96 -2.56 0.25
N ASN A 134 14.74 -3.17 -0.65
CA ASN A 134 15.10 -4.59 -0.61
C ASN A 134 16.08 -4.96 0.53
N ARG A 135 16.52 -4.03 1.36
CA ARG A 135 17.31 -4.33 2.57
C ARG A 135 16.55 -4.03 3.85
N LEU A 136 15.44 -3.31 3.76
CA LEU A 136 14.61 -2.98 4.92
C LEU A 136 13.99 -4.23 5.54
N LYS A 137 14.03 -4.27 6.87
CA LYS A 137 13.34 -5.26 7.71
C LYS A 137 12.02 -4.72 8.27
N PHE A 138 11.67 -3.48 7.94
CA PHE A 138 10.48 -2.77 8.38
C PHE A 138 10.27 -2.83 9.91
N GLN A 139 11.35 -2.67 10.68
CA GLN A 139 11.28 -2.59 12.14
C GLN A 139 10.68 -1.25 12.58
N ILE A 140 10.16 -1.19 13.81
CA ILE A 140 9.65 0.08 14.38
C ILE A 140 10.78 1.12 14.35
N GLY A 141 10.50 2.28 13.76
CA GLY A 141 11.46 3.35 13.55
C GLY A 141 12.12 3.36 12.16
N ASP A 142 12.07 2.25 11.41
CA ASP A 142 12.57 2.19 10.04
C ASP A 142 11.80 3.18 9.16
N ARG A 143 12.50 3.74 8.17
CA ARG A 143 11.93 4.67 7.19
C ARG A 143 11.94 4.04 5.81
N VAL A 144 10.86 4.28 5.06
CA VAL A 144 10.74 3.98 3.64
C VAL A 144 10.22 5.24 2.94
N GLY A 145 11.15 6.08 2.49
CA GLY A 145 10.86 7.43 2.02
C GLY A 145 10.28 8.31 3.14
N VAL A 146 9.05 8.80 2.95
CA VAL A 146 8.35 9.64 3.95
C VAL A 146 7.57 8.84 4.98
N PHE A 147 7.50 7.52 4.81
CA PHE A 147 6.81 6.64 5.73
C PHE A 147 7.77 6.17 6.80
N ARG A 148 7.34 6.25 8.06
CA ARG A 148 8.03 5.68 9.21
C ARG A 148 7.19 4.55 9.77
N VAL A 149 7.81 3.40 10.03
CA VAL A 149 7.13 2.29 10.72
C VAL A 149 6.90 2.69 12.17
N VAL A 150 5.64 2.72 12.59
CA VAL A 150 5.23 3.13 13.94
C VAL A 150 4.63 1.99 14.75
N ASP A 151 4.23 0.91 14.08
CA ASP A 151 3.79 -0.33 14.73
C ASP A 151 4.07 -1.52 13.81
N ARG A 152 4.31 -2.69 14.42
CA ARG A 152 4.58 -3.94 13.69
C ARG A 152 4.18 -5.15 14.52
N THR A 153 3.51 -6.08 13.88
CA THR A 153 3.29 -7.46 14.35
C THR A 153 3.85 -8.44 13.33
N GLU A 154 3.69 -9.75 13.56
CA GLU A 154 4.06 -10.79 12.59
C GLU A 154 3.26 -10.69 11.27
N HIS A 155 2.07 -10.07 11.33
CA HIS A 155 1.12 -10.08 10.22
C HIS A 155 0.76 -8.69 9.73
N GLU A 156 1.22 -7.63 10.41
CA GLU A 156 0.77 -6.27 10.15
C GLU A 156 1.91 -5.27 10.32
N ILE A 157 1.90 -4.23 9.49
CA ILE A 157 2.79 -3.07 9.60
C ILE A 157 1.93 -1.81 9.51
N LEU A 158 2.12 -0.90 10.47
CA LEU A 158 1.55 0.44 10.44
C LEU A 158 2.65 1.45 10.17
N LEU A 159 2.43 2.29 9.17
CA LEU A 159 3.32 3.37 8.76
C LEU A 159 2.63 4.72 8.97
N GLU A 160 3.41 5.72 9.35
CA GLU A 160 2.98 7.11 9.53
C GLU A 160 3.86 8.02 8.68
N THR A 161 3.26 9.04 8.06
CA THR A 161 4.00 10.15 7.42
C THR A 161 4.06 11.37 8.34
N ASP A 162 5.00 12.29 8.08
CA ASP A 162 5.09 13.55 8.82
C ASP A 162 3.80 14.41 8.67
N MET A 163 3.04 14.20 7.58
CA MET A 163 1.73 14.82 7.32
C MET A 163 0.56 14.09 7.99
N LYS A 164 0.82 13.27 9.03
CA LYS A 164 -0.23 12.58 9.79
C LYS A 164 -1.15 11.72 8.92
N THR A 165 -0.57 11.08 7.91
CA THR A 165 -1.23 10.02 7.13
C THR A 165 -0.78 8.67 7.66
N LEU A 166 -1.73 7.79 7.91
CA LEU A 166 -1.50 6.40 8.30
C LEU A 166 -1.67 5.50 7.08
N THR A 167 -0.73 4.59 6.90
CA THR A 167 -0.79 3.51 5.91
C THR A 167 -0.60 2.20 6.63
N TRP A 168 -1.44 1.23 6.33
CA TRP A 168 -1.46 -0.03 7.02
C TRP A 168 -1.43 -1.18 6.01
N LEU A 169 -0.54 -2.13 6.26
CA LEU A 169 -0.37 -3.36 5.48
C LEU A 169 -0.64 -4.53 6.40
N GLY A 170 -1.41 -5.51 5.92
CA GLY A 170 -1.74 -6.70 6.69
C GLY A 170 -1.79 -7.97 5.85
N LEU A 171 -1.54 -9.09 6.51
CA LEU A 171 -1.71 -10.43 5.99
C LEU A 171 -2.64 -11.21 6.91
N SER A 172 -3.59 -11.93 6.33
CA SER A 172 -4.35 -12.94 7.07
C SER A 172 -4.43 -14.25 6.31
N SER A 173 -4.71 -15.34 7.02
CA SER A 173 -5.01 -16.64 6.43
C SER A 173 -6.43 -17.02 6.82
N HIS A 174 -7.25 -17.35 5.83
CA HIS A 174 -8.59 -17.91 6.07
C HIS A 174 -8.67 -19.38 5.64
N LYS A 175 -7.82 -19.79 4.69
CA LYS A 175 -7.68 -21.17 4.23
C LYS A 175 -6.19 -21.55 4.20
N PRO A 176 -5.83 -22.85 4.24
CA PRO A 176 -4.43 -23.27 4.34
C PRO A 176 -3.56 -22.75 3.19
N ASN A 177 -4.14 -22.61 1.99
CA ASN A 177 -3.44 -22.19 0.78
C ASN A 177 -3.85 -20.81 0.27
N VAL A 178 -4.61 -20.03 1.05
CA VAL A 178 -5.06 -18.70 0.65
C VAL A 178 -4.65 -17.69 1.70
N LYS A 179 -3.86 -16.71 1.26
CA LYS A 179 -3.50 -15.53 2.05
C LYS A 179 -4.36 -14.36 1.57
N THR A 180 -4.88 -13.57 2.48
CA THR A 180 -5.53 -12.30 2.17
C THR A 180 -4.53 -11.19 2.40
N LEU A 181 -4.24 -10.43 1.34
CA LEU A 181 -3.47 -9.20 1.42
C LEU A 181 -4.41 -8.08 1.80
N HIS A 182 -4.03 -7.27 2.79
CA HIS A 182 -4.82 -6.14 3.24
C HIS A 182 -4.03 -4.84 3.09
N PHE A 183 -4.70 -3.82 2.55
CA PHE A 183 -4.20 -2.46 2.45
C PHE A 183 -5.20 -1.51 3.08
N GLY A 184 -4.74 -0.65 3.97
CA GLY A 184 -5.55 0.41 4.52
C GLY A 184 -4.81 1.73 4.59
N SER A 185 -5.59 2.81 4.60
CA SER A 185 -5.03 4.15 4.75
C SER A 185 -6.02 5.06 5.44
N ALA A 186 -5.49 6.04 6.15
CA ALA A 186 -6.29 7.06 6.78
C ALA A 186 -5.54 8.38 6.85
N VAL A 187 -6.24 9.47 6.62
CA VAL A 187 -5.72 10.83 6.80
C VAL A 187 -6.29 11.36 8.11
N LEU A 188 -5.42 11.69 9.07
CA LEU A 188 -5.85 12.16 10.40
C LEU A 188 -6.49 13.56 10.34
N GLU A 189 -6.05 14.40 9.41
CA GLU A 189 -6.58 15.76 9.21
C GLU A 189 -7.29 15.86 7.85
N GLN A 190 -8.63 15.89 7.88
CA GLN A 190 -9.44 15.99 6.66
C GLN A 190 -9.75 17.47 6.35
N GLY A 191 -9.24 17.94 5.21
CA GLY A 191 -9.62 19.23 4.62
C GLY A 191 -10.40 19.06 3.30
N LEU A 192 -10.98 20.15 2.77
CA LEU A 192 -11.76 20.13 1.52
C LEU A 192 -11.01 19.49 0.34
N ILE A 193 -9.69 19.74 0.24
CA ILE A 193 -8.84 19.18 -0.80
C ILE A 193 -8.73 17.65 -0.65
N VAL A 194 -8.57 17.15 0.57
CA VAL A 194 -8.50 15.70 0.85
C VAL A 194 -9.82 15.04 0.45
N SER A 195 -10.95 15.62 0.85
CA SER A 195 -12.29 15.12 0.47
C SER A 195 -12.48 15.06 -1.04
N ALA A 196 -12.02 16.07 -1.78
CA ALA A 196 -12.10 16.09 -3.23
C ALA A 196 -11.22 15.01 -3.90
N LEU A 197 -10.12 14.61 -3.27
CA LEU A 197 -9.20 13.58 -3.77
C LEU A 197 -9.58 12.15 -3.37
N MET A 198 -10.55 11.95 -2.46
CA MET A 198 -10.94 10.62 -1.97
C MET A 198 -11.32 9.62 -3.06
N PRO A 199 -12.11 9.97 -4.11
CA PRO A 199 -12.44 9.02 -5.17
C PRO A 199 -11.20 8.50 -5.90
N PHE A 200 -10.23 9.38 -6.15
CA PHE A 200 -8.96 9.00 -6.76
C PHE A 200 -8.14 8.10 -5.83
N HIS A 201 -8.04 8.50 -4.55
CA HIS A 201 -7.37 7.73 -3.51
C HIS A 201 -7.89 6.30 -3.43
N HIS A 202 -9.21 6.10 -3.45
CA HIS A 202 -9.80 4.77 -3.40
C HIS A 202 -9.44 3.90 -4.61
N MET A 203 -9.47 4.47 -5.82
CA MET A 203 -9.05 3.76 -7.03
C MET A 203 -7.57 3.40 -6.95
N TYR A 204 -6.73 4.39 -6.65
CA TYR A 204 -5.29 4.24 -6.58
C TYR A 204 -4.84 3.20 -5.54
N SER A 205 -5.50 3.19 -4.37
CA SER A 205 -5.32 2.19 -3.31
C SER A 205 -5.52 0.75 -3.80
N ARG A 206 -6.57 0.51 -4.59
CA ARG A 206 -6.84 -0.81 -5.19
C ARG A 206 -5.80 -1.20 -6.23
N TYR A 207 -5.30 -0.23 -7.01
CA TYR A 207 -4.21 -0.46 -7.94
C TYR A 207 -2.94 -0.90 -7.24
N LEU A 208 -2.53 -0.15 -6.21
CA LEU A 208 -1.35 -0.49 -5.42
C LEU A 208 -1.44 -1.91 -4.86
N LEU A 209 -2.59 -2.29 -4.32
CA LEU A 209 -2.80 -3.64 -3.80
C LEU A 209 -2.67 -4.71 -4.91
N GLY A 210 -3.27 -4.48 -6.08
CA GLY A 210 -3.17 -5.41 -7.20
C GLY A 210 -1.74 -5.57 -7.72
N PHE A 211 -0.98 -4.47 -7.81
CA PHE A 211 0.43 -4.54 -8.23
C PHE A 211 1.32 -5.18 -7.17
N ALA A 212 1.05 -4.95 -5.88
CA ALA A 212 1.75 -5.63 -4.80
C ALA A 212 1.52 -7.15 -4.85
N LYS A 213 0.28 -7.59 -5.10
CA LYS A 213 -0.07 -9.00 -5.35
C LYS A 213 0.73 -9.57 -6.52
N GLN A 214 0.76 -8.86 -7.65
CA GLN A 214 1.51 -9.31 -8.84
C GLN A 214 3.01 -9.43 -8.57
N ASN A 215 3.61 -8.42 -7.93
CA ASN A 215 5.03 -8.44 -7.55
C ASN A 215 5.38 -9.62 -6.64
N LEU A 216 4.52 -9.94 -5.66
CA LEU A 216 4.69 -11.12 -4.82
C LEU A 216 4.68 -12.41 -5.65
N LEU A 217 3.69 -12.57 -6.53
CA LEU A 217 3.59 -13.75 -7.40
C LEU A 217 4.81 -13.92 -8.30
N ASP A 218 5.31 -12.83 -8.87
CA ASP A 218 6.48 -12.87 -9.75
C ASP A 218 7.76 -13.21 -8.97
N SER A 219 7.92 -12.70 -7.74
CA SER A 219 9.05 -13.05 -6.86
C SER A 219 9.11 -14.55 -6.53
N PHE A 220 7.94 -15.18 -6.33
CA PHE A 220 7.83 -16.61 -6.09
C PHE A 220 8.18 -17.45 -7.33
N LYS A 221 7.72 -17.02 -8.51
CA LYS A 221 8.07 -17.69 -9.78
C LYS A 221 9.57 -17.63 -10.06
N SER A 222 10.20 -16.48 -9.82
CA SER A 222 11.65 -16.33 -9.99
C SER A 222 12.44 -17.25 -9.06
N SER A 223 12.03 -17.35 -7.80
CA SER A 223 12.69 -18.22 -6.80
C SER A 223 12.60 -19.71 -7.15
N HIS A 224 11.55 -20.14 -7.85
CA HIS A 224 11.39 -21.53 -8.27
C HIS A 224 12.27 -21.90 -9.47
N ASN A 225 12.59 -20.96 -10.35
CA ASN A 225 13.39 -21.22 -11.55
C ASN A 225 14.91 -21.27 -11.29
N GLU A 226 15.37 -20.83 -10.12
CA GLU A 226 16.79 -20.84 -9.73
C GLU A 226 17.23 -22.14 -9.05
N HIS A 227 16.31 -23.11 -8.88
CA HIS A 227 16.55 -24.43 -8.29
C HIS A 227 16.38 -25.55 -9.31
#